data_AF-A0A0H3BK77-F1
#
_entry.id   AF-A0A0H3BK77-F1
#
_cell.length_a   1.000
_cell.length_b   1.000
_cell.length_c   1.000
_cell.angle_alpha   90.00
_cell.angle_beta   90.00
_cell.angle_gamma   90.00
#
_symmetry.space_group_name_H-M   'P 1'
#
loop_
_entity.id
_entity.type
_entity.pdbx_description
1 polymer ?
#
loop_
_entity_poly.entity_id
_entity_poly.type
_entity_poly.pdbx_seq_one_letter_code
_entity_poly.pdbx_strand_id
1 'polypeptide(L)'
;MIINHNMSAMFAQRTLGHTNVQVGKGIEKLSSGYRINRAGDDASGLAVSEKMRSQIRGLNQASTNASNGVNFIQVTEAYLQETTDIMQRIRELAIQAASTLLKTACRSRWKFRSLWQR
;
A
#
# COMPACT_ATOMS: atom_id res chain seq x y z
N MET A 1 23.96 -25.24 -69.07
CA MET A 1 23.32 -25.53 -67.78
C MET A 1 24.41 -25.92 -66.80
N ILE A 2 24.67 -25.11 -65.79
CA ILE A 2 25.81 -25.31 -64.86
C ILE A 2 25.31 -26.16 -63.68
N ILE A 3 25.99 -27.28 -63.42
CA ILE A 3 25.61 -28.30 -62.41
C ILE A 3 26.18 -27.98 -61.01
N ASN A 4 27.05 -26.98 -60.89
CA ASN A 4 27.80 -26.71 -59.65
C ASN A 4 27.03 -25.92 -58.56
N HIS A 5 25.93 -25.23 -58.89
CA HIS A 5 25.15 -24.46 -57.91
C HIS A 5 23.65 -24.64 -58.14
N ASN A 6 22.98 -25.25 -57.17
CA ASN A 6 21.53 -25.45 -57.20
C ASN A 6 20.80 -24.21 -56.67
N MET A 7 20.61 -23.23 -57.55
CA MET A 7 19.95 -21.97 -57.22
C MET A 7 18.52 -22.16 -56.70
N SER A 8 17.79 -23.15 -57.22
CA SER A 8 16.42 -23.46 -56.79
C SER A 8 16.38 -24.00 -55.36
N ALA A 9 17.30 -24.91 -55.00
CA ALA A 9 17.41 -25.41 -53.64
C ALA A 9 17.89 -24.33 -52.66
N MET A 10 18.83 -23.46 -53.06
CA MET A 10 19.25 -22.32 -52.23
C MET A 10 18.11 -21.33 -51.98
N PHE A 11 17.30 -21.04 -52.99
CA PHE A 11 16.12 -20.18 -52.83
C PHE A 11 15.07 -20.81 -51.91
N ALA A 12 14.80 -22.10 -52.07
CA ALA A 12 13.89 -22.85 -51.20
C ALA A 12 14.39 -22.85 -49.74
N GLN A 13 15.68 -23.08 -49.51
CA GLN A 13 16.28 -23.07 -48.18
C GLN A 13 16.20 -21.68 -47.51
N ARG A 14 16.45 -20.60 -48.28
CA ARG A 14 16.29 -19.23 -47.77
C ARG A 14 14.84 -18.94 -47.39
N THR A 15 13.90 -19.34 -48.24
CA THR A 15 12.46 -19.17 -48.00
C THR A 15 12.01 -19.94 -46.77
N LEU A 16 12.46 -21.19 -46.62
CA LEU A 16 12.20 -22.03 -45.45
C LEU A 16 12.77 -21.40 -44.16
N GLY A 17 13.97 -20.84 -44.23
CA GLY A 17 14.56 -20.08 -43.13
C GLY A 17 13.70 -18.89 -42.68
N HIS A 18 13.17 -18.11 -43.63
CA HIS A 18 12.23 -17.03 -43.32
C HIS A 18 10.91 -17.52 -42.71
N THR A 19 10.34 -18.61 -43.23
CA THR A 19 9.12 -19.22 -42.68
C THR A 19 9.34 -19.75 -41.27
N ASN A 20 10.48 -20.39 -40.99
CA ASN A 20 10.80 -20.91 -39.67
C ASN A 20 10.91 -19.80 -38.61
N VAL A 21 11.49 -18.64 -38.98
CA VAL A 21 11.53 -17.46 -38.10
C VAL A 21 10.12 -16.93 -37.81
N GLN A 22 9.23 -16.88 -38.81
CA GLN A 22 7.85 -16.42 -38.61
C GLN A 22 7.04 -17.38 -37.72
N VAL A 23 7.18 -18.70 -37.93
CA VAL A 23 6.57 -19.73 -37.08
C VAL A 23 7.07 -19.62 -35.64
N GLY A 24 8.39 -19.43 -35.45
CA GLY A 24 8.97 -19.20 -34.12
C GLY A 24 8.38 -17.98 -33.41
N LYS A 25 8.18 -16.86 -34.11
CA LYS A 25 7.51 -15.67 -33.56
C LYS A 25 6.04 -15.94 -33.21
N GLY A 26 5.33 -16.73 -34.03
CA GLY A 26 3.95 -17.13 -33.76
C GLY A 26 3.83 -17.97 -32.49
N ILE A 27 4.71 -18.96 -32.32
CA ILE A 27 4.79 -19.80 -31.13
C ILE A 27 5.10 -18.97 -29.89
N GLU A 28 6.02 -18.01 -29.98
CA GLU A 28 6.36 -17.10 -28.86
C GLU A 28 5.14 -16.30 -28.39
N LYS A 29 4.35 -15.76 -29.32
CA LYS A 29 3.11 -15.02 -29.01
C LYS A 29 2.07 -15.93 -28.38
N LEU A 30 1.85 -17.11 -28.93
CA LEU A 30 0.92 -18.11 -28.38
C LEU A 30 1.32 -18.55 -26.97
N SER A 31 2.61 -18.80 -26.73
CA SER A 31 3.12 -19.24 -25.42
C SER A 31 3.02 -18.14 -24.35
N SER A 32 3.21 -16.88 -24.74
CA SER A 32 3.16 -15.75 -23.80
C SER A 32 1.75 -15.22 -23.55
N GLY A 33 0.80 -15.45 -24.48
CA GLY A 33 -0.49 -14.80 -24.52
C GLY A 33 -0.47 -13.31 -24.89
N TYR A 34 0.71 -12.70 -25.15
CA TYR A 34 0.82 -11.30 -25.54
C TYR A 34 1.02 -11.13 -27.04
N ARG A 35 0.37 -10.10 -27.59
CA ARG A 35 0.50 -9.74 -29.01
C ARG A 35 1.89 -9.18 -29.35
N ILE A 36 2.51 -8.46 -28.42
CA ILE A 36 3.83 -7.81 -28.56
C ILE A 36 4.75 -8.35 -27.45
N ASN A 37 5.72 -9.19 -27.81
CA ASN A 37 6.73 -9.71 -26.88
C ASN A 37 8.11 -9.07 -27.04
N ARG A 38 8.42 -8.55 -28.23
CA ARG A 38 9.73 -7.99 -28.57
C ARG A 38 9.60 -6.53 -28.93
N ALA A 39 10.55 -5.72 -28.47
CA ALA A 39 10.67 -4.32 -28.87
C ALA A 39 10.89 -4.14 -30.38
N GLY A 40 11.41 -5.17 -31.06
CA GLY A 40 11.61 -5.18 -32.51
C GLY A 40 10.33 -5.42 -33.33
N ASP A 41 9.23 -5.87 -32.74
CA ASP A 41 7.94 -6.04 -33.45
C ASP A 41 7.08 -4.76 -33.34
N ASP A 42 7.05 -4.09 -32.18
CA ASP A 42 6.40 -2.79 -31.96
C ASP A 42 6.95 -2.11 -30.70
N ALA A 43 7.96 -1.25 -30.86
CA ALA A 43 8.63 -0.57 -29.75
C ALA A 43 7.70 0.38 -28.98
N SER A 44 6.85 1.12 -29.70
CA SER A 44 5.94 2.11 -29.10
C SER A 44 4.80 1.42 -28.35
N GLY A 45 4.20 0.38 -28.93
CA GLY A 45 3.16 -0.42 -28.28
C GLY A 45 3.67 -1.15 -27.04
N LEU A 46 4.90 -1.67 -27.08
CA LEU A 46 5.54 -2.27 -25.91
C LEU A 46 5.80 -1.23 -24.81
N ALA A 47 6.34 -0.06 -25.15
CA ALA A 47 6.64 1.00 -24.19
C ALA A 47 5.38 1.52 -23.47
N VAL A 48 4.28 1.71 -24.21
CA VAL A 48 2.99 2.11 -23.61
C VAL A 48 2.43 1.00 -22.71
N SER A 49 2.52 -0.26 -23.14
CA SER A 49 2.06 -1.41 -22.34
C SER A 49 2.84 -1.53 -21.03
N GLU A 50 4.16 -1.37 -21.07
CA GLU A 50 5.01 -1.37 -19.87
C GLU A 50 4.75 -0.16 -18.97
N LYS A 51 4.51 1.02 -19.54
CA LYS A 51 4.08 2.20 -18.77
C LYS A 51 2.78 1.93 -18.03
N MET A 52 1.78 1.35 -18.69
CA MET A 52 0.51 0.99 -18.05
C MET A 52 0.71 -0.08 -16.97
N ARG A 53 1.51 -1.12 -17.21
CA ARG A 53 1.86 -2.12 -16.19
C ARG A 53 2.52 -1.49 -14.97
N SER A 54 3.43 -0.54 -15.18
CA SER A 54 4.08 0.21 -14.11
C SER A 54 3.07 1.04 -13.31
N GLN A 55 2.17 1.75 -14.01
CA GLN A 55 1.09 2.50 -13.36
C GLN A 55 0.16 1.61 -12.55
N ILE A 56 -0.23 0.44 -13.07
CA ILE A 56 -1.07 -0.53 -12.33
C ILE A 56 -0.36 -0.97 -11.04
N ARG A 57 0.93 -1.31 -11.11
CA ARG A 57 1.71 -1.65 -9.90
C ARG A 57 1.76 -0.47 -8.91
N GLY A 58 1.98 0.74 -9.41
CA GLY A 58 1.97 1.95 -8.59
C GLY A 58 0.62 2.20 -7.92
N LEU A 59 -0.49 2.02 -8.65
CA LEU A 59 -1.85 2.18 -8.14
C LEU A 59 -2.20 1.10 -7.11
N ASN A 60 -1.78 -0.14 -7.32
CA ASN A 60 -1.96 -1.21 -6.33
C ASN A 60 -1.23 -0.87 -5.02
N GLN A 61 0.01 -0.41 -5.10
CA GLN A 61 0.75 0.03 -3.91
C GLN A 61 0.10 1.25 -3.27
N ALA A 62 -0.38 2.22 -4.05
CA ALA A 62 -1.09 3.39 -3.54
C ALA A 62 -2.38 3.00 -2.80
N SER A 63 -3.11 2.00 -3.31
CA SER A 63 -4.29 1.45 -2.65
C SER A 63 -3.93 0.82 -1.30
N THR A 64 -2.90 -0.03 -1.25
CA THR A 64 -2.41 -0.61 0.01
C THR A 64 -1.94 0.48 0.99
N ASN A 65 -1.24 1.51 0.50
CA ASN A 65 -0.80 2.64 1.32
C ASN A 65 -1.99 3.44 1.87
N ALA A 66 -3.05 3.63 1.09
CA ALA A 66 -4.27 4.28 1.56
C ALA A 66 -4.96 3.44 2.66
N SER A 67 -5.07 2.13 2.49
CA SER A 67 -5.57 1.23 3.53
C SER A 67 -4.73 1.28 4.81
N ASN A 68 -3.40 1.32 4.68
CA ASN A 68 -2.51 1.50 5.83
C ASN A 68 -2.70 2.87 6.51
N GLY A 69 -2.94 3.93 5.73
CA GLY A 69 -3.27 5.25 6.25
C GLY A 69 -4.58 5.25 7.05
N VAL A 70 -5.61 4.56 6.56
CA VAL A 70 -6.87 4.37 7.30
C VAL A 70 -6.63 3.62 8.61
N ASN A 71 -5.89 2.52 8.57
CA ASN A 71 -5.55 1.77 9.78
C ASN A 71 -4.78 2.62 10.80
N PHE A 72 -3.84 3.44 10.33
CA PHE A 72 -3.10 4.36 11.19
C PHE A 72 -4.02 5.41 11.84
N ILE A 73 -4.96 5.98 11.09
CA ILE A 73 -5.94 6.92 11.61
C ILE A 73 -6.83 6.24 12.66
N GLN A 74 -7.32 5.02 12.40
CA GLN A 74 -8.14 4.27 13.34
C GLN A 74 -7.41 3.99 14.67
N VAL A 75 -6.15 3.57 14.60
CA VAL A 75 -5.32 3.35 15.80
C VAL A 75 -5.08 4.67 16.54
N THR A 76 -4.86 5.76 15.81
CA THR A 76 -4.68 7.10 16.40
C THR A 76 -5.96 7.59 17.07
N GLU A 77 -7.14 7.37 16.46
CA GLU A 77 -8.43 7.75 17.04
C GLU A 77 -8.70 6.97 18.34
N ALA A 78 -8.45 5.66 18.35
CA ALA A 78 -8.54 4.85 19.57
C ALA A 78 -7.58 5.34 20.67
N TYR A 79 -6.33 5.65 20.31
CA TYR A 79 -5.36 6.21 21.25
C TYR A 79 -5.83 7.57 21.81
N LEU A 80 -6.35 8.46 20.95
CA LEU A 80 -6.86 9.76 21.39
C LEU A 80 -8.03 9.60 22.35
N GLN A 81 -8.94 8.65 22.09
CA GLN A 81 -10.05 8.36 23.00
C GLN A 81 -9.54 7.96 24.39
N GLU A 82 -8.57 7.06 24.47
CA GLU A 82 -7.94 6.68 25.75
C GLU A 82 -7.28 7.89 26.45
N THR A 83 -6.59 8.75 25.70
CA THR A 83 -6.01 9.96 26.31
C THR A 83 -7.06 10.92 26.85
N THR A 84 -8.22 11.04 26.18
CA THR A 84 -9.32 11.87 26.68
C THR A 84 -9.95 11.31 27.94
N ASP A 85 -10.10 9.99 28.04
CA ASP A 85 -10.64 9.33 29.23
C ASP A 85 -9.68 9.49 30.43
N ILE A 86 -8.36 9.37 30.20
CA ILE A 86 -7.34 9.66 31.21
C ILE A 86 -7.43 11.13 31.68
N MET A 87 -7.59 12.08 30.76
CA MET A 87 -7.72 13.50 31.11
C MET A 87 -8.97 13.78 31.95
N GLN A 88 -10.09 13.15 31.61
CA GLN A 88 -11.32 13.24 32.43
C GLN A 88 -11.07 12.66 33.82
N ARG A 89 -10.39 11.51 33.93
CA ARG A 89 -10.04 10.91 35.21
C ARG A 89 -9.14 11.81 36.05
N ILE A 90 -8.13 12.45 35.45
CA ILE A 90 -7.27 13.41 36.15
C ILE A 90 -8.10 14.58 36.68
N ARG A 91 -9.06 15.08 35.89
CA ARG A 91 -9.97 16.16 36.32
C ARG A 91 -10.82 15.73 37.51
N GLU A 92 -11.38 14.52 37.49
CA GLU A 92 -12.11 13.96 38.64
C GLU A 92 -11.24 13.88 39.90
N LEU A 93 -10.02 13.36 39.76
CA LEU A 93 -9.07 13.23 40.87
C LEU A 93 -8.67 14.59 41.45
N ALA A 94 -8.50 15.62 40.62
CA ALA A 94 -8.22 16.98 41.07
C ALA A 94 -9.39 17.58 41.87
N ILE A 95 -10.64 17.38 41.41
CA ILE A 95 -11.85 17.83 42.11
C ILE A 95 -12.00 17.07 43.44
N GLN A 96 -11.72 15.76 43.44
CA GLN A 96 -11.73 14.94 44.65
C GLN A 96 -10.70 15.44 45.67
N ALA A 97 -9.46 15.71 45.25
CA ALA A 97 -8.39 16.23 46.10
C ALA A 97 -8.78 17.56 46.76
N ALA A 98 -9.32 18.51 45.97
CA ALA A 98 -9.82 19.79 46.47
C ALA A 98 -10.96 19.60 47.49
N SER A 99 -11.91 18.69 47.19
CA SER A 99 -13.04 18.39 48.06
C SER A 99 -12.61 17.72 49.37
N THR A 100 -11.63 16.80 49.34
CA THR A 100 -11.08 16.17 50.54
C THR A 100 -10.38 17.18 51.45
N LEU A 101 -9.60 18.12 50.90
CA LEU A 101 -8.97 19.19 51.69
C LEU A 101 -10.02 20.02 52.43
N LEU A 102 -11.11 20.37 51.73
CA LEU A 102 -12.22 21.15 52.30
C LEU A 102 -12.94 20.39 53.42
N LYS A 103 -13.15 19.08 53.25
CA LYS A 103 -13.72 18.20 54.28
C LYS A 103 -12.81 18.08 55.52
N THR A 104 -11.50 17.93 55.34
CA THR A 104 -10.54 17.83 56.46
C THR A 104 -10.45 19.15 57.23
N ALA A 105 -10.44 20.29 56.55
CA ALA A 105 -10.45 21.63 57.16
C ALA A 105 -11.76 21.93 57.89
N CYS A 106 -12.90 21.52 57.32
CA CYS A 106 -14.19 21.66 57.97
C CYS A 106 -14.23 20.82 59.26
N ARG A 107 -13.81 19.55 59.20
CA ARG A 107 -13.79 18.64 60.36
C ARG A 107 -12.90 19.15 61.51
N SER A 108 -11.73 19.73 61.21
CA SER A 108 -10.87 20.31 62.24
C SER A 108 -11.53 21.53 62.90
N ARG A 109 -12.20 22.38 62.13
CA ARG A 109 -12.95 23.54 62.63
C ARG A 109 -14.13 23.15 63.53
N TRP A 110 -14.88 22.11 63.17
CA TRP A 110 -15.97 21.60 64.01
C TRP A 110 -15.46 21.04 65.34
N LYS A 111 -14.36 20.28 65.32
CA LYS A 111 -13.71 19.79 66.55
C LYS A 111 -13.24 20.93 67.45
N PHE A 112 -12.68 21.99 66.87
CA PHE A 112 -12.21 23.15 67.62
C PHE A 112 -13.37 23.92 68.26
N ARG A 113 -14.47 24.10 67.52
CA ARG A 113 -15.67 24.79 68.03
C ARG A 113 -16.38 23.99 69.12
N SER A 114 -16.42 22.65 69.00
CA SER A 114 -17.00 21.79 70.04
C SER A 114 -16.15 21.72 71.31
N LEU A 115 -14.85 21.99 71.23
CA LEU A 115 -13.96 22.07 72.40
C LEU A 115 -14.08 23.40 73.15
N TRP A 116 -14.49 24.48 72.49
CA TRP A 116 -14.75 25.80 73.08
C TRP A 116 -16.18 25.98 73.60
N GLN A 117 -17.09 25.04 73.30
CA GLN A 117 -18.47 25.01 73.81
C GLN A 117 -18.67 23.98 74.95
N ARG A 118 -17.58 23.42 75.49
CA ARG A 118 -17.53 22.71 76.77
C ARG A 118 -16.73 23.53 77.75
#